data_AF-A0A4Q0SNS7-F1
#
_entry.id   AF-A0A4Q0SNS7-F1
#
_cell.length_a   1.000
_cell.length_b   1.000
_cell.length_c   1.000
_cell.angle_alpha   90.00
_cell.angle_beta   90.00
_cell.angle_gamma   90.00
#
_symmetry.space_group_name_H-M   'P 1'
#
loop_
_entity.id
_entity.type
_entity.pdbx_description
1 polymer ?
#
loop_
_entity_poly.entity_id
_entity_poly.type
_entity_poly.pdbx_seq_one_letter_code
_entity_poly.pdbx_strand_id
1 'polypeptide(L)'
;MIVTEVQNQAIAARMALIVGADRFDRLFRAVRFDEVDGDVLYVYARDEDAAAEMEDEFALHISIIASKILDCQINSVLILPRLQ
;
A
#
# COMPACT_ATOMS: atom_id res chain seq x y z
N MET A 1 10.06 5.72 9.58
CA MET A 1 8.85 6.39 10.11
C MET A 1 7.71 5.39 10.12
N ILE A 2 7.07 5.17 11.27
CA ILE A 2 5.91 4.27 11.35
C ILE A 2 4.69 4.98 10.75
N VAL A 3 3.98 4.30 9.86
CA VAL A 3 2.71 4.75 9.30
C VAL A 3 1.64 4.56 10.38
N THR A 4 0.99 5.66 10.78
CA THR A 4 -0.09 5.59 11.76
C THR A 4 -1.32 4.90 11.17
N GLU A 5 -2.18 4.37 12.03
CA GLU A 5 -3.41 3.71 11.57
C GLU A 5 -4.31 4.65 10.73
N VAL A 6 -4.36 5.95 11.08
CA VAL A 6 -5.12 6.94 10.30
C VAL A 6 -4.52 7.13 8.91
N GLN A 7 -3.19 7.15 8.79
CA GLN A 7 -2.51 7.27 7.49
C GLN A 7 -2.69 5.99 6.66
N ASN A 8 -2.55 4.81 7.27
CA ASN A 8 -2.83 3.51 6.66
C ASN A 8 -4.25 3.49 6.06
N GLN A 9 -5.25 3.88 6.84
CA GLN A 9 -6.64 3.97 6.38
C GLN A 9 -6.84 5.01 5.27
N ALA A 10 -6.19 6.17 5.36
CA ALA A 10 -6.28 7.20 4.34
C ALA A 10 -5.69 6.74 2.99
N ILE A 11 -4.57 5.99 3.01
CA ILE A 11 -3.95 5.43 1.81
C ILE A 11 -4.91 4.40 1.19
N ALA A 12 -5.41 3.45 2.00
CA ALA A 12 -6.36 2.44 1.54
C ALA A 12 -7.63 3.08 0.93
N ALA A 13 -8.21 4.09 1.59
CA ALA A 13 -9.40 4.79 1.10
C ALA A 13 -9.17 5.47 -0.26
N ARG A 14 -7.99 6.09 -0.48
CA ARG A 14 -7.67 6.66 -1.79
C ARG A 14 -7.44 5.60 -2.86
N MET A 15 -6.81 4.47 -2.50
CA MET A 15 -6.66 3.34 -3.43
C MET A 15 -8.00 2.76 -3.84
N ALA A 16 -9.01 2.70 -2.96
CA ALA A 16 -10.35 2.22 -3.29
C ALA A 16 -10.99 2.98 -4.48
N LEU A 17 -10.73 4.28 -4.60
CA LEU A 17 -11.21 5.10 -5.73
C LEU A 17 -10.49 4.81 -7.05
N ILE A 18 -9.27 4.26 -6.99
CA ILE A 18 -8.47 3.92 -8.18
C ILE A 18 -8.79 2.50 -8.66
N VAL A 19 -8.84 1.54 -7.73
CA VAL A 19 -8.90 0.12 -8.10
C VAL A 19 -10.33 -0.40 -8.26
N GLY A 20 -11.32 0.32 -7.71
CA GLY A 20 -12.71 -0.10 -7.69
C GLY A 20 -13.02 -1.14 -6.61
N ALA A 21 -14.31 -1.38 -6.35
CA ALA A 21 -14.76 -2.15 -5.19
C ALA A 21 -14.23 -3.59 -5.17
N ASP A 22 -14.30 -4.32 -6.29
CA ASP A 22 -13.94 -5.74 -6.34
C ASP A 22 -12.45 -5.97 -6.12
N ARG A 23 -11.59 -5.17 -6.78
CA ARG A 23 -10.14 -5.24 -6.59
C ARG A 23 -9.73 -4.75 -5.20
N PHE A 24 -10.43 -3.75 -4.66
CA PHE A 24 -10.18 -3.28 -3.30
C PHE A 24 -10.47 -4.40 -2.29
N ASP A 25 -11.61 -5.09 -2.40
CA ASP A 25 -11.96 -6.19 -1.51
C ASP A 25 -10.96 -7.35 -1.62
N ARG A 26 -10.53 -7.68 -2.85
CA ARG A 26 -9.58 -8.78 -3.09
C ARG A 26 -8.17 -8.49 -2.59
N LEU A 27 -7.63 -7.31 -2.90
CA LEU A 27 -6.20 -6.99 -2.72
C LEU A 27 -5.94 -6.14 -1.48
N PHE A 28 -6.84 -5.22 -1.14
CA PHE A 28 -6.61 -4.21 -0.11
C PHE A 28 -7.34 -4.48 1.22
N ARG A 29 -8.29 -5.43 1.28
CA ARG A 29 -9.05 -5.73 2.52
C ARG A 29 -8.17 -6.02 3.75
N ALA A 30 -6.99 -6.62 3.55
CA ALA A 30 -6.05 -6.97 4.63
C ALA A 30 -4.67 -6.30 4.45
N VAL A 31 -4.59 -5.25 3.64
CA VAL A 31 -3.33 -4.52 3.44
C VAL A 31 -2.89 -3.83 4.73
N ARG A 32 -1.59 -3.76 4.99
CA ARG A 32 -1.01 -2.82 5.95
C ARG A 32 0.10 -2.02 5.29
N PHE A 33 -0.06 -0.71 5.26
CA PHE A 33 1.03 0.23 5.04
C PHE A 33 1.72 0.44 6.40
N ASP A 34 2.96 -0.02 6.55
CA ASP A 34 3.57 -0.23 7.87
C ASP A 34 4.61 0.82 8.24
N GLU A 35 5.69 0.89 7.48
CA GLU A 35 6.76 1.83 7.73
C GLU A 35 7.39 2.37 6.44
N VAL A 36 7.97 3.55 6.58
CA VAL A 36 8.83 4.17 5.57
C VAL A 36 10.26 4.15 6.08
N ASP A 37 11.17 3.51 5.36
CA ASP A 37 12.62 3.59 5.57
C ASP A 37 13.27 4.32 4.39
N GLY A 38 13.93 5.44 4.66
CA GLY A 38 14.35 6.37 3.60
C GLY A 38 13.18 6.84 2.73
N ASP A 39 13.17 6.44 1.47
CA ASP A 39 12.13 6.71 0.47
C ASP A 39 11.36 5.43 0.04
N VAL A 40 11.50 4.35 0.81
CA VAL A 40 10.86 3.05 0.58
C VAL A 40 9.69 2.87 1.54
N LEU A 41 8.50 2.62 1.02
CA LEU A 41 7.32 2.22 1.81
C LEU A 41 7.17 0.70 1.84
N TYR A 42 7.09 0.13 3.04
CA TYR A 42 6.83 -1.29 3.27
C TYR A 42 5.32 -1.53 3.38
N VAL A 43 4.83 -2.45 2.54
CA VAL A 43 3.41 -2.81 2.46
C VAL A 43 3.26 -4.31 2.61
N TYR A 44 2.33 -4.73 3.47
CA TYR A 44 2.05 -6.13 3.71
C TYR A 44 0.70 -6.52 3.11
N ALA A 45 0.74 -7.29 2.02
CA ALA A 45 -0.42 -7.88 1.36
C ALA A 45 -0.84 -9.19 2.05
N ARG A 46 -2.04 -9.67 1.76
CA ARG A 46 -2.61 -10.86 2.43
C ARG A 46 -1.80 -12.14 2.16
N ASP A 47 -1.35 -12.32 0.93
CA ASP A 47 -0.68 -13.51 0.42
C ASP A 47 0.25 -13.12 -0.76
N GLU A 48 0.98 -14.10 -1.28
CA GLU A 48 1.97 -13.91 -2.36
C GLU A 48 1.31 -13.47 -3.67
N ASP A 49 0.18 -14.07 -4.03
CA ASP A 49 -0.57 -13.69 -5.24
C ASP A 49 -1.04 -12.23 -5.19
N ALA A 50 -1.57 -11.79 -4.04
CA ALA A 50 -1.96 -10.40 -3.85
C ALA A 50 -0.76 -9.46 -3.84
N ALA A 51 0.37 -9.87 -3.25
CA ALA A 51 1.59 -9.06 -3.25
C ALA A 51 2.10 -8.82 -4.67
N ALA A 52 2.20 -9.90 -5.47
CA ALA A 52 2.64 -9.83 -6.86
C ALA A 52 1.71 -8.97 -7.73
N GLU A 53 0.39 -9.17 -7.65
CA GLU A 53 -0.56 -8.36 -8.41
C GLU A 53 -0.50 -6.88 -8.00
N MET A 54 -0.37 -6.59 -6.70
CA MET A 54 -0.23 -5.22 -6.22
C MET A 54 1.06 -4.56 -6.66
N GLU A 55 2.17 -5.31 -6.73
CA GLU A 55 3.46 -4.81 -7.15
C GLU A 55 3.44 -4.45 -8.63
N ASP A 56 2.93 -5.36 -9.47
CA ASP A 56 2.87 -5.19 -10.92
C ASP A 56 1.89 -4.07 -11.34
N GLU A 57 0.71 -3.99 -10.71
CA GLU A 57 -0.35 -3.09 -11.17
C GLU A 57 -0.42 -1.76 -10.40
N PHE A 58 -0.04 -1.74 -9.13
CA PHE A 58 -0.40 -0.64 -8.22
C PHE A 58 0.75 0.02 -7.46
N ALA A 59 1.99 -0.48 -7.54
CA ALA A 59 3.13 0.09 -6.81
C ALA A 59 3.31 1.61 -7.06
N LEU A 60 3.23 2.05 -8.32
CA LEU A 60 3.33 3.47 -8.67
C LEU A 60 2.15 4.31 -8.14
N HIS A 61 0.93 3.76 -8.17
CA HIS A 61 -0.24 4.45 -7.62
C HIS A 61 -0.13 4.60 -6.10
N ILE A 62 0.33 3.53 -5.42
CA ILE A 62 0.58 3.52 -3.98
C ILE A 62 1.65 4.56 -3.63
N SER A 63 2.77 4.63 -4.35
CA SER A 63 3.85 5.59 -4.06
C SER A 63 3.36 7.04 -4.16
N ILE A 64 2.60 7.38 -5.20
CA ILE A 64 2.03 8.72 -5.40
C ILE A 64 1.03 9.08 -4.30
N ILE A 65 0.15 8.15 -3.92
CA ILE A 65 -0.85 8.37 -2.87
C ILE A 65 -0.19 8.52 -1.51
N ALA A 66 0.70 7.58 -1.15
CA ALA A 66 1.41 7.58 0.11
C ALA A 66 2.24 8.84 0.26
N SER A 67 2.93 9.28 -0.80
CA SER A 67 3.73 10.51 -0.74
C SER A 67 2.90 11.73 -0.33
N LYS A 68 1.69 11.84 -0.88
CA LYS A 68 0.77 12.94 -0.57
C LYS A 68 0.14 12.84 0.83
N ILE A 69 -0.04 11.65 1.37
CA ILE A 69 -0.68 11.44 2.68
C ILE A 69 0.34 11.55 3.81
N LEU A 70 1.56 11.07 3.57
CA LEU A 70 2.64 11.05 4.54
C LEU A 70 3.48 12.33 4.53
N ASP A 71 3.23 13.23 3.56
CA ASP A 71 3.97 14.48 3.36
C ASP A 71 5.50 14.24 3.23
N CYS A 72 5.87 13.13 2.59
CA CYS A 72 7.24 12.76 2.29
C CYS A 72 7.33 12.08 0.92
N GLN A 73 8.46 12.19 0.24
CA GLN A 73 8.65 11.57 -1.07
C GLN A 73 8.85 10.05 -0.92
N ILE A 74 7.95 9.25 -1.50
CA ILE A 74 8.10 7.79 -1.62
C ILE A 74 8.47 7.47 -3.07
N ASN A 75 9.68 6.93 -3.28
CA ASN A 75 10.18 6.57 -4.61
C ASN A 75 10.03 5.07 -4.90
N SER A 76 9.95 4.23 -3.86
CA SER A 76 9.78 2.79 -4.00
C SER A 76 8.74 2.24 -3.02
N VAL A 77 8.02 1.21 -3.42
CA VAL A 77 7.04 0.50 -2.59
C VAL A 77 7.43 -0.96 -2.61
N LEU A 78 7.84 -1.49 -1.46
CA LEU A 78 8.14 -2.91 -1.31
C LEU A 78 6.90 -3.61 -0.78
N ILE A 79 6.31 -4.48 -1.59
CA ILE A 79 5.09 -5.21 -1.25
C ILE A 79 5.47 -6.64 -0.87
N LEU A 80 5.18 -7.01 0.36
CA LEU A 80 5.55 -8.29 0.94
C LEU A 80 4.28 -9.08 1.28
N PRO A 81 4.26 -10.40 1.06
CA PRO A 81 3.19 -11.23 1.60
C PRO A 81 3.28 -11.25 3.13
N ARG A 82 2.14 -11.21 3.82
CA ARG A 82 2.11 -11.55 5.24
C ARG A 82 2.45 -13.03 5.39
N LEU A 83 3.53 -13.31 6.13
CA LEU A 83 3.78 -14.65 6.65
C LEU A 83 2.66 -14.96 7.66
N GLN A 84 1.92 -16.04 7.42
CA GLN A 84 0.88 -16.53 8.34
C GLN A 84 1.48 -16.93 9.69
#